data_AF-A0A7C2K350-F1
#
_entry.id   AF-A0A7C2K350-F1
#
_cell.length_a   1.000
_cell.length_b   1.000
_cell.length_c   1.000
_cell.angle_alpha   90.00
_cell.angle_beta   90.00
_cell.angle_gamma   90.00
#
_symmetry.space_group_name_H-M   'P 1'
#
loop_
_entity.id
_entity.type
_entity.pdbx_description
1 polymer ?
#
loop_
_entity_poly.entity_id
_entity_poly.type
_entity_poly.pdbx_seq_one_letter_code
_entity_poly.pdbx_strand_id
1 'polypeptide(L)'
;MKIYPNYWKPWGLAINEAMQFGKPVIATFSVSTARNLVRQEIKGFVVPENNDRALAEAIRSIILDEELAKKMRQKFREIILQTYNCDHLVKGFIESNKHHYTRWQL
;
A
#
# COMPACT_ATOMS: atom_id res chain seq x y z
N MET A 1 6.06 -2.82 11.85
CA MET A 1 5.70 -1.51 11.27
C MET A 1 6.81 -1.10 10.32
N LYS A 2 6.48 -0.54 9.14
CA LYS A 2 7.46 -0.02 8.16
C LYS A 2 7.14 1.46 7.90
N ILE A 3 8.16 2.33 7.94
CA ILE A 3 8.02 3.79 7.91
C ILE A 3 8.87 4.33 6.74
N TYR A 4 8.34 5.33 6.02
CA TYR A 4 9.04 6.00 4.92
C TYR A 4 9.12 7.52 5.14
N PRO A 5 10.12 7.99 5.92
CA PRO A 5 10.39 9.41 6.05
C PRO A 5 11.31 9.85 4.89
N ASN A 6 10.80 10.73 4.02
CA ASN A 6 11.57 11.60 3.11
C ASN A 6 12.33 11.00 1.92
N TYR A 7 11.78 10.05 1.17
CA TYR A 7 12.34 9.67 -0.13
C TYR A 7 11.25 9.50 -1.19
N TRP A 8 11.39 10.21 -2.31
CA TRP A 8 10.56 9.99 -3.49
C TRP A 8 10.78 8.57 -4.01
N LYS A 9 9.79 7.70 -3.78
CA LYS A 9 9.77 6.33 -4.31
C LYS A 9 8.60 6.19 -5.28
N PRO A 10 8.85 6.05 -6.59
CA PRO A 10 7.79 5.94 -7.57
C PRO A 10 7.04 4.61 -7.49
N TRP A 11 7.70 3.56 -6.96
CA TRP A 11 7.17 2.20 -6.88
C TRP A 11 6.90 1.83 -5.42
N GLY A 12 5.62 1.78 -5.03
CA GLY A 12 5.16 1.36 -3.70
C GLY A 12 5.34 -0.13 -3.40
N LEU A 13 6.30 -0.83 -4.02
CA LEU A 13 6.54 -2.27 -3.79
C LEU A 13 6.79 -2.57 -2.30
N ALA A 14 7.52 -1.67 -1.64
CA ALA A 14 7.86 -1.81 -0.24
C ALA A 14 6.63 -1.64 0.69
N ILE A 15 5.55 -0.99 0.22
CA ILE A 15 4.24 -0.95 0.88
C ILE A 15 3.55 -2.30 0.70
N ASN A 16 3.54 -2.85 -0.51
CA ASN A 16 2.93 -4.16 -0.80
C ASN A 16 3.58 -5.27 0.03
N GLU A 17 4.91 -5.28 0.17
CA GLU A 17 5.63 -6.21 1.06
C GLU A 17 5.13 -6.09 2.51
N ALA A 18 5.03 -4.86 3.04
CA ALA A 18 4.57 -4.65 4.41
C ALA A 18 3.12 -5.13 4.60
N MET A 19 2.26 -4.91 3.62
CA MET A 19 0.88 -5.41 3.62
C MET A 19 0.81 -6.94 3.57
N GLN A 20 1.65 -7.61 2.77
CA GLN A 20 1.71 -9.08 2.70
C GLN A 20 2.04 -9.71 4.06
N PHE A 21 2.94 -9.09 4.82
CA PHE A 21 3.25 -9.51 6.19
C PHE A 21 2.26 -8.99 7.23
N GLY A 22 1.14 -8.38 6.80
CA GLY A 22 0.13 -7.81 7.69
C GLY A 22 0.71 -6.79 8.65
N LYS A 23 1.69 -5.98 8.23
CA LYS A 23 2.30 -4.96 9.09
C LYS A 23 1.66 -3.59 8.85
N PRO A 24 1.34 -2.84 9.91
CA PRO A 24 0.92 -1.45 9.79
C PRO A 24 1.93 -0.61 8.98
N VAL A 25 1.41 0.26 8.11
CA VAL A 25 2.18 1.12 7.22
C VAL A 25 1.90 2.58 7.56
N ILE A 26 2.98 3.35 7.73
CA ILE A 26 2.95 4.81 7.79
C ILE A 26 3.79 5.33 6.62
N ALA A 27 3.19 6.19 5.80
CA ALA A 27 3.86 6.76 4.63
C ALA A 27 3.72 8.29 4.61
N THR A 28 4.46 8.93 3.72
CA THR A 28 4.40 10.37 3.46
C THR A 28 3.76 10.64 2.11
N PHE A 29 3.32 11.88 1.87
CA PHE A 29 2.67 12.27 0.61
C PHE A 29 3.59 12.19 -0.62
N SER A 30 4.92 12.19 -0.45
CA SER A 30 5.91 11.98 -1.53
C SER A 30 5.87 10.59 -2.15
N VAL A 31 5.25 9.61 -1.50
CA VAL A 31 5.11 8.27 -2.07
C VAL A 31 3.85 8.27 -2.95
N SER A 32 4.01 8.17 -4.26
CA SER A 32 2.89 8.19 -5.23
C SER A 32 1.82 7.14 -4.89
N THR A 33 2.24 5.97 -4.43
CA THR A 33 1.35 4.87 -4.01
C THR A 33 0.69 5.11 -2.64
N ALA A 34 1.21 6.04 -1.82
CA ALA A 34 0.57 6.44 -0.57
C ALA A 34 -0.74 7.21 -0.80
N ARG A 35 -0.93 7.81 -1.97
CA ARG A 35 -2.21 8.42 -2.33
C ARG A 35 -3.32 7.38 -2.49
N ASN A 36 -3.01 6.19 -3.02
CA ASN A 36 -3.95 5.08 -3.15
C ASN A 36 -4.22 4.41 -1.79
N LEU A 37 -3.22 4.38 -0.90
CA LEU A 37 -3.41 4.02 0.51
C LEU A 37 -4.46 4.92 1.19
N VAL A 38 -4.42 6.24 0.98
CA VAL A 38 -5.34 7.21 1.62
C VAL A 38 -6.72 7.24 0.96
N ARG A 39 -6.79 7.03 -0.36
CA ARG A 39 -8.04 7.21 -1.13
C ARG A 39 -9.00 6.02 -1.14
N GLN A 40 -8.62 4.85 -0.62
CA GLN A 40 -9.45 3.65 -0.73
C GLN A 40 -9.53 2.86 0.58
N GLU A 41 -10.02 3.45 1.67
CA GLU A 41 -10.36 2.70 2.90
C GLU A 41 -9.23 1.84 3.51
N ILE A 42 -8.00 2.01 3.05
CA ILE A 42 -6.82 1.32 3.54
C ILE A 42 -6.36 2.15 4.74
N LYS A 43 -6.72 1.73 5.95
CA LYS A 43 -6.46 2.44 7.21
C LYS A 43 -4.96 2.53 7.56
N GLY A 44 -4.10 2.96 6.65
CA GLY A 44 -2.74 3.39 6.94
C GLY A 44 -2.73 4.86 7.36
N PHE A 45 -1.63 5.30 7.97
CA PHE A 45 -1.42 6.72 8.25
C PHE A 45 -0.61 7.35 7.12
N VAL A 46 -1.06 8.49 6.62
CA VAL A 46 -0.20 9.37 5.82
C VAL A 46 0.08 10.63 6.60
N VAL A 47 1.37 10.87 6.83
CA VAL A 47 1.87 12.00 7.60
C VAL A 47 2.59 12.99 6.69
N PRO A 48 2.62 14.29 7.04
CA PRO A 48 3.44 15.27 6.32
C PRO A 48 4.92 14.87 6.34
N GLU A 49 5.65 15.24 5.29
CA GLU A 49 7.11 15.09 5.23
C GLU A 49 7.78 15.95 6.29
N ASN A 50 8.93 15.49 6.79
CA ASN A 50 9.72 16.17 7.83
C ASN A 50 8.92 16.57 9.09
N ASN A 51 7.79 15.91 9.37
CA ASN A 51 6.99 16.17 10.56
C ASN A 51 7.09 15.01 11.56
N ASP A 52 8.15 15.08 12.37
CA ASP A 52 8.47 14.06 13.37
C ASP A 52 7.35 13.88 14.40
N ARG A 53 6.64 14.97 14.73
CA ARG A 53 5.51 14.94 15.65
C ARG A 53 4.34 14.13 15.08
N ALA A 54 3.96 14.38 13.83
CA ALA A 54 2.89 13.64 13.17
C ALA A 54 3.26 12.16 13.00
N LEU A 55 4.54 11.87 12.69
CA LEU A 55 5.04 10.50 12.64
C LEU A 55 4.95 9.82 14.02
N ALA A 56 5.41 10.48 15.08
CA ALA A 56 5.36 9.95 16.43
C ALA A 56 3.93 9.68 16.90
N GLU A 57 2.99 10.58 16.62
CA GLU A 57 1.57 10.43 16.94
C GLU A 57 0.92 9.25 16.19
N ALA A 58 1.27 9.06 14.92
CA ALA A 58 0.82 7.91 14.12
C ALA A 58 1.37 6.58 14.66
N ILE A 59 2.66 6.53 14.99
CA ILE A 59 3.29 5.36 15.62
C ILE A 59 2.61 5.05 16.95
N ARG A 60 2.42 6.07 17.79
CA ARG A 60 1.82 5.92 19.13
C ARG A 60 0.40 5.38 19.02
N SER A 61 -0.40 5.88 18.07
CA SER A 61 -1.76 5.39 17.82
C SER A 61 -1.79 3.90 17.50
N ILE A 62 -0.85 3.41 16.67
CA ILE A 62 -0.78 1.99 16.29
C ILE A 62 -0.32 1.11 17.46
N ILE A 63 0.61 1.60 18.28
CA ILE A 63 1.18 0.82 19.39
C ILE A 63 0.21 0.75 20.57
N LEU A 64 -0.50 1.84 20.87
CA LEU A 64 -1.39 1.92 22.03
C LEU A 64 -2.80 1.36 21.78
N ASP A 65 -3.22 1.20 20.52
CA ASP A 65 -4.53 0.64 20.16
C ASP A 65 -4.35 -0.68 19.40
N GLU A 66 -4.41 -1.79 20.14
CA GLU A 66 -4.24 -3.13 19.59
C GLU A 66 -5.37 -3.51 18.62
N GLU A 67 -6.59 -3.04 18.86
CA GLU A 67 -7.75 -3.28 18.00
C GLU A 67 -7.62 -2.54 16.67
N LEU A 68 -7.13 -1.31 16.70
CA LEU A 68 -6.74 -0.57 15.49
C LEU A 68 -5.69 -1.36 14.72
N ALA A 69 -4.62 -1.78 15.39
CA ALA A 69 -3.56 -2.55 14.74
C ALA A 69 -4.13 -3.82 14.09
N LYS A 70 -4.96 -4.59 14.80
CA LYS A 70 -5.60 -5.81 14.29
C LYS A 70 -6.48 -5.55 13.06
N LYS A 71 -7.30 -4.49 13.09
CA LYS A 71 -8.11 -4.05 11.94
C LYS A 71 -7.25 -3.68 10.74
N MET A 72 -6.13 -2.98 10.95
CA MET A 72 -5.17 -2.66 9.87
C MET A 72 -4.59 -3.95 9.26
N ARG A 73 -4.17 -4.91 10.09
CA ARG A 73 -3.62 -6.20 9.60
C ARG A 73 -4.63 -6.96 8.75
N GLN A 74 -5.88 -7.04 9.20
CA GLN A 74 -6.94 -7.75 8.50
C GLN A 74 -7.24 -7.09 7.14
N LYS A 75 -7.46 -5.78 7.12
CA LYS A 75 -7.74 -5.04 5.88
C LYS A 75 -6.60 -5.15 4.87
N PHE A 76 -5.33 -5.09 5.31
CA PHE A 76 -4.18 -5.25 4.42
C PHE A 76 -4.11 -6.64 3.80
N ARG A 77 -4.43 -7.70 4.55
CA ARG A 77 -4.51 -9.05 3.99
C ARG A 77 -5.61 -9.17 2.94
N GLU A 78 -6.78 -8.60 3.18
CA GLU A 78 -7.89 -8.59 2.21
C GLU A 78 -7.45 -7.93 0.89
N ILE A 79 -6.80 -6.77 0.97
CA ILE A 79 -6.32 -6.01 -0.21
C ILE A 79 -5.26 -6.79 -1.01
N ILE A 80 -4.32 -7.44 -0.34
CA ILE A 80 -3.33 -8.28 -1.03
C ILE A 80 -4.00 -9.45 -1.75
N LEU A 81 -4.92 -10.16 -1.06
CA LEU A 81 -5.62 -11.30 -1.64
C LEU A 81 -6.56 -10.93 -2.79
N GLN A 82 -7.07 -9.70 -2.81
CA GLN A 82 -8.01 -9.27 -3.84
C GLN A 82 -7.37 -8.50 -5.00
N THR A 83 -6.26 -7.80 -4.78
CA THR A 83 -5.79 -6.81 -5.77
C THR A 83 -4.31 -6.96 -6.12
N TYR A 84 -3.44 -7.09 -5.11
CA TYR A 84 -1.99 -7.05 -5.31
C TYR A 84 -1.34 -8.42 -5.10
N ASN A 85 -1.84 -9.43 -5.81
CA ASN A 85 -1.30 -10.80 -5.80
C ASN A 85 -0.80 -11.24 -7.17
N CYS A 86 -0.03 -12.33 -7.17
CA CYS A 86 0.57 -12.89 -8.37
C CYS A 86 -0.47 -13.31 -9.40
N ASP A 87 -1.63 -13.81 -8.99
CA ASP A 87 -2.69 -14.22 -9.93
C ASP A 87 -3.22 -13.04 -10.74
N HIS A 88 -3.46 -11.90 -10.10
CA HIS A 88 -3.87 -10.67 -10.79
C HIS A 88 -2.76 -10.13 -11.70
N LEU A 89 -1.50 -10.23 -11.29
CA LEU A 89 -0.38 -9.84 -12.13
C LEU A 89 -0.30 -10.71 -13.39
N VAL A 90 -0.39 -12.03 -13.25
CA VAL A 90 -0.37 -12.98 -14.36
C VAL A 90 -1.58 -12.77 -15.28
N LYS A 91 -2.78 -12.61 -14.72
CA LYS A 91 -3.99 -12.32 -15.50
C LYS A 91 -3.85 -11.04 -16.32
N GLY A 92 -3.43 -9.94 -15.69
CA GLY A 92 -3.24 -8.66 -16.38
C GLY A 92 -2.20 -8.75 -17.51
N PHE A 93 -1.12 -9.50 -17.30
CA PHE A 93 -0.12 -9.74 -18.34
C PHE A 93 -0.69 -10.56 -19.51
N ILE A 94 -1.45 -11.62 -19.23
CA ILE A 94 -2.10 -12.44 -20.28
C ILE A 94 -3.13 -11.63 -21.05
N GLU A 95 -3.97 -10.84 -20.37
CA GLU A 95 -5.00 -10.01 -21.00
C GLU A 95 -4.40 -8.91 -21.88
N SER A 96 -3.32 -8.27 -21.44
CA SER A 96 -2.61 -7.27 -22.24
C SER A 96 -2.08 -7.88 -23.54
N ASN A 97 -1.46 -9.05 -23.48
CA ASN A 97 -0.98 -9.76 -24.68
C ASN A 97 -2.13 -10.07 -25.65
N LYS A 98 -3.28 -10.55 -25.15
CA LYS A 98 -4.46 -10.80 -25.98
C LYS A 98 -4.94 -9.53 -26.71
N HIS A 99 -5.03 -8.40 -26.01
CA HIS A 99 -5.44 -7.13 -26.64
C HIS A 99 -4.47 -6.64 -27.71
N HIS A 100 -3.16 -6.88 -27.54
CA HIS A 100 -2.18 -6.56 -28.57
C HIS A 100 -2.39 -7.43 -29.82
N TYR A 101 -2.57 -8.74 -29.69
CA TYR A 101 -2.82 -9.61 -30.85
C TYR A 101 -4.11 -9.24 -31.61
N THR A 102 -5.19 -8.87 -30.93
CA THR A 102 -6.44 -8.45 -31.61
C THR A 102 -6.31 -7.11 -32.33
N ARG A 103 -5.41 -6.23 -31.87
CA ARG A 103 -5.22 -4.87 -32.44
C ARG A 103 -4.30 -4.87 -33.67
N TRP A 104 -3.50 -5.92 -33.87
CA TRP A 104 -2.57 -6.07 -35.02
C TRP A 104 -3.09 -7.04 -36.11
N GLN A 105 -4.35 -7.47 -36.03
CA GLN A 105 -5.03 -8.28 -37.06
C GLN A 105 -6.07 -7.48 -37.88
N LEU A 106 -6.01 -6.15 -37.83
CA LEU A 106 -6.72 -5.21 -38.73
C LEU A 106 -5.70 -4.42 -39.54
#